data_AF-A0A8S3AWY4-F1
#
_entry.id   AF-A0A8S3AWY4-F1
#
_cell.length_a   1.000
_cell.length_b   1.000
_cell.length_c   1.000
_cell.angle_alpha   90.00
_cell.angle_beta   90.00
_cell.angle_gamma   90.00
#
_symmetry.space_group_name_H-M   'P 1'
#
loop_
_entity.id
_entity.type
_entity.pdbx_description
1 polymer ?
#
loop_
_entity_poly.entity_id
_entity_poly.type
_entity_poly.pdbx_seq_one_letter_code
_entity_poly.pdbx_strand_id
1 'polypeptide(L)' 'MADLTYLNDGSVLANLRDRYARWLIYTYSGLFCVVINPYKRLPIYTMK' A
#
# COMPACT_ATOMS: atom_id res chain seq x y z
N MET A 1 -4.71 6.99 0.50
CA MET A 1 -5.96 6.47 1.10
C MET A 1 -6.84 7.59 1.63
N ALA A 2 -6.28 8.71 2.10
CA ALA A 2 -7.10 9.89 2.41
C ALA A 2 -7.84 10.49 1.20
N ASP A 3 -7.35 10.24 -0.02
CA ASP A 3 -7.96 10.76 -1.26
C ASP A 3 -9.05 9.86 -1.88
N LEU A 4 -9.46 8.78 -1.19
CA LEU A 4 -10.55 7.93 -1.66
C LEU A 4 -11.88 8.68 -1.53
N THR A 5 -12.64 8.80 -2.62
CA THR A 5 -13.99 9.41 -2.62
C THR A 5 -14.95 8.69 -1.68
N TYR A 6 -14.79 7.37 -1.50
CA TYR A 6 -15.50 6.58 -0.52
C TYR A 6 -14.51 5.88 0.41
N LEU A 7 -14.39 6.38 1.63
CA LEU A 7 -13.53 5.82 2.67
C LEU A 7 -14.33 4.85 3.54
N ASN A 8 -14.32 3.57 3.16
CA ASN A 8 -14.92 2.47 3.94
C ASN A 8 -13.93 1.31 4.04
N ASP A 9 -14.17 0.38 4.97
CA ASP A 9 -13.26 -0.75 5.19
C ASP A 9 -13.07 -1.63 3.94
N GLY A 10 -14.14 -1.80 3.15
CA GLY A 10 -14.10 -2.56 1.90
C GLY A 10 -13.27 -1.88 0.80
N SER A 11 -13.35 -0.56 0.65
CA SER A 11 -12.59 0.21 -0.34
C SER A 11 -11.12 0.29 0.04
N VAL A 12 -10.82 0.43 1.33
CA VAL A 12 -9.46 0.37 1.88
C VAL A 12 -8.86 -1.02 1.62
N LEU A 13 -9.58 -2.09 1.95
CA LEU A 13 -9.12 -3.46 1.72
C LEU A 13 -8.89 -3.75 0.22
N ALA A 14 -9.81 -3.33 -0.64
CA ALA A 14 -9.69 -3.52 -2.09
C ALA A 14 -8.46 -2.80 -2.66
N ASN A 15 -8.21 -1.55 -2.24
CA ASN A 15 -7.05 -0.78 -2.67
C ASN A 15 -5.74 -1.42 -2.18
N LEU A 16 -5.66 -1.79 -0.91
CA LEU A 16 -4.48 -2.48 -0.36
C LEU A 16 -4.21 -3.81 -1.07
N ARG A 17 -5.28 -4.57 -1.39
CA ARG A 17 -5.17 -5.84 -2.12
C ARG A 17 -4.61 -5.64 -3.54
N ASP A 18 -5.15 -4.68 -4.29
CA ASP A 18 -4.69 -4.40 -5.66
C ASP A 18 -3.24 -3.91 -5.69
N ARG A 19 -2.89 -3.01 -4.77
CA ARG A 19 -1.50 -2.51 -4.64
C ARG A 19 -0.53 -3.62 -4.27
N TYR A 20 -0.90 -4.48 -3.34
CA TYR A 20 -0.09 -5.63 -2.95
C TYR A 20 0.12 -6.61 -4.12
N ALA A 21 -0.93 -6.89 -4.90
CA ALA A 21 -0.82 -7.72 -6.11
C ALA A 21 0.15 -7.13 -7.15
N ARG A 22 0.31 -5.80 -7.16
CA ARG A 22 1.26 -5.07 -8.02
C ARG A 22 2.63 -4.84 -7.38
N TRP A 23 2.92 -5.50 -6.25
CA TRP A 23 4.17 -5.36 -5.48
C TRP A 23 4.43 -3.95 -4.93
N LEU A 24 3.38 -3.14 -4.78
CA LEU A 24 3.44 -1.81 -4.17
C LEU A 24 3.08 -1.90 -2.68
N ILE A 25 4.10 -2.19 -1.85
CA ILE A 25 3.90 -2.46 -0.42
C ILE A 25 3.67 -1.20 0.42
N TYR A 26 4.07 -0.02 -0.06
CA TYR A 26 3.93 1.25 0.64
C TYR A 26 2.66 1.97 0.18
N THR A 27 1.77 2.30 1.13
CA THR A 27 0.53 3.01 0.84
C THR A 27 0.31 4.13 1.86
N TYR A 28 0.27 5.37 1.38
CA TYR A 28 -0.03 6.52 2.22
C TYR A 28 -1.52 6.62 2.57
N SER A 29 -1.80 6.98 3.81
CA SER A 29 -3.11 7.31 4.36
C SER A 29 -3.04 8.67 5.06
N GLY A 30 -2.96 9.73 4.26
CA GLY A 30 -2.74 11.08 4.76
C GLY A 30 -1.38 11.17 5.46
N LEU A 31 -1.39 11.41 6.77
CA LEU A 31 -0.19 11.57 7.59
C LEU A 31 0.55 10.25 7.86
N PHE A 32 -0.12 9.11 7.72
CA PHE A 32 0.45 7.80 8.05
C PHE A 32 0.84 7.02 6.79
N CYS A 33 1.88 6.19 6.89
CA CYS A 33 2.25 5.23 5.86
C CYS A 33 1.96 3.82 6.35
N VAL A 34 1.15 3.08 5.60
CA VAL A 34 0.85 1.67 5.86
C VAL A 34 1.74 0.82 4.96
N VAL A 35 2.41 -0.16 5.56
CA VAL A 35 3.31 -1.08 4.85
C VAL A 35 2.86 -2.51 5.08
N ILE A 36 2.65 -3.26 3.99
CA ILE A 36 2.28 -4.68 4.05
C ILE A 36 3.53 -5.51 3.75
N ASN A 37 3.88 -6.42 4.65
CA ASN A 37 5.05 -7.28 4.47
C ASN A 37 4.86 -8.22 3.26
N PRO A 38 5.72 -8.14 2.22
CA PRO A 38 5.62 -9.02 1.05
C PRO A 38 6.21 -10.41 1.29
N TYR A 39 6.90 -10.64 2.41
CA TYR A 39 7.70 -11.84 2.70
C TYR A 39 8.67 -12.23 1.57
N LYS A 40 9.02 -11.27 0.70
CA LYS A 40 9.94 -11.42 -0.44
C LYS A 40 10.85 -10.21 -0.53
N ARG A 41 12.08 -10.40 -1.01
CA ARG A 41 13.03 -9.30 -1.24
C ARG A 41 12.64 -8.56 -2.51
N LEU A 42 12.21 -7.30 -2.36
CA LEU A 42 11.92 -6.41 -3.47
C LEU A 42 13.18 -5.60 -3.85
N PRO A 43 13.41 -5.32 -5.14
CA PRO A 43 14.56 -4.54 -5.62
C PRO A 43 14.40 -3.03 -5.40
N ILE A 44 13.81 -2.63 -4.27
CA ILE A 44 13.54 -1.22 -3.91
C ILE A 44 14.54 -0.65 -2.91
N TYR A 45 15.39 -1.50 -2.34
CA TYR A 45 16.42 -1.13 -1.35
C TYR A 45 17.81 -1.14 -1.98
N THR A 46 17.99 -0.41 -3.07
CA THR A 46 19.30 -0.26 -3.72
C THR A 46 20.05 0.92 -3.09
N MET A 47 21.36 0.80 -2.89
CA MET A 47 22.21 1.96 -2.62
C MET A 47 22.18 2.87 -3.85
N LYS A 48 21.98 4.17 -3.62
CA LYS A 48 21.95 5.19 -4.68
C LYS A 48 23.34 5.72 -4.94
#